data_AF-A0A7L5E6T4-F1
#
_entry.id   AF-A0A7L5E6T4-F1
#
_cell.length_a   1.000
_cell.length_b   1.000
_cell.length_c   1.000
_cell.angle_alpha   90.00
_cell.angle_beta   90.00
_cell.angle_gamma   90.00
#
_symmetry.space_group_name_H-M   'P 1'
#
loop_
_entity.id
_entity.type
_entity.pdbx_description
1 polymer ?
#
loop_
_entity_poly.entity_id
_entity_poly.type
_entity_poly.pdbx_seq_one_letter_code
_entity_poly.pdbx_strand_id
1 'polypeptide(L)'
;MDSKLLQKDVAKILGVTEDCITNWEKNRSIPQIQFFPNIIQFLGYLPYSFDLTTLSGKLKAYRHVKGISQKKLGTMLNVDGATICSWEQGESQPYQRTLQKINTLFKKFSGASFSMDRSNLVIYFAILGALTRRFRRRRISGLC
;
A
#
# COMPACT_ATOMS: atom_id res chain seq x y z
N MET A 1 -22.79 -0.43 -13.48
CA MET A 1 -22.39 0.92 -13.91
C MET A 1 -20.87 0.94 -13.96
N ASP A 2 -20.31 0.65 -15.13
CA ASP A 2 -18.87 0.51 -15.33
C ASP A 2 -18.24 1.89 -15.56
N SER A 3 -17.49 2.39 -14.59
CA SER A 3 -16.75 3.64 -14.72
C SER A 3 -15.73 3.50 -15.86
N LYS A 4 -15.99 4.15 -17.00
CA LYS A 4 -15.11 4.24 -18.18
C LYS A 4 -13.86 5.11 -17.91
N LEU A 5 -13.09 4.81 -16.87
CA LEU A 5 -11.81 5.47 -16.61
C LEU A 5 -10.74 4.90 -17.55
N LEU A 6 -10.13 5.75 -18.36
CA LEU A 6 -9.02 5.36 -19.22
C LEU A 6 -7.71 5.35 -18.41
N GLN A 7 -6.73 4.56 -18.85
CA GLN A 7 -5.40 4.48 -18.21
C GLN A 7 -4.75 5.86 -18.08
N LYS A 8 -4.87 6.71 -19.10
CA LYS A 8 -4.41 8.10 -19.09
C LYS A 8 -5.08 8.97 -18.01
N ASP A 9 -6.33 8.70 -17.66
CA ASP A 9 -7.06 9.48 -16.65
C ASP A 9 -6.62 9.04 -15.25
N VAL A 10 -6.43 7.74 -15.04
CA VAL A 10 -5.85 7.18 -13.81
C VAL A 10 -4.42 7.69 -13.61
N ALA A 11 -3.61 7.73 -14.67
CA ALA A 11 -2.25 8.24 -14.65
C ALA A 11 -2.21 9.70 -14.17
N LYS A 12 -3.12 10.56 -14.67
CA LYS A 12 -3.27 11.95 -14.22
C LYS A 12 -3.67 12.06 -12.76
N ILE A 13 -4.63 11.24 -12.31
CA ILE A 13 -5.08 11.23 -10.91
C ILE A 13 -3.95 10.83 -9.96
N LEU A 14 -3.16 9.83 -10.34
CA LEU A 14 -2.06 9.31 -9.53
C LEU A 14 -0.75 10.11 -9.66
N GLY A 15 -0.66 11.00 -10.66
CA GLY A 15 0.54 11.79 -10.94
C GLY A 15 1.68 10.98 -11.54
N VAL A 16 1.36 9.95 -12.33
CA VAL A 16 2.34 9.08 -13.01
C VAL A 16 2.11 9.07 -14.52
N THR A 17 3.01 8.47 -15.29
CA THR A 17 2.83 8.29 -16.73
C THR A 17 1.89 7.12 -17.03
N GLU A 18 1.24 7.14 -18.20
CA GLU A 18 0.37 6.06 -18.67
C GLU A 18 1.13 4.73 -18.78
N ASP A 19 2.41 4.77 -19.15
CA ASP A 19 3.27 3.59 -19.20
C ASP A 19 3.49 2.96 -17.82
N CYS A 20 3.58 3.76 -16.74
CA CYS A 20 3.65 3.24 -15.38
C CYS A 20 2.40 2.42 -15.05
N ILE A 21 1.22 2.95 -15.35
CA ILE A 21 -0.06 2.27 -15.13
C ILE A 21 -0.12 0.97 -15.94
N THR A 22 0.22 1.03 -17.23
CA THR A 22 0.28 -0.15 -18.11
C THR A 22 1.24 -1.22 -17.58
N ASN A 23 2.40 -0.82 -17.07
CA ASN A 23 3.40 -1.74 -16.53
C ASN A 23 2.93 -2.38 -15.21
N TRP A 24 2.26 -1.63 -14.34
CA TRP A 24 1.69 -2.15 -13.10
C TRP A 24 0.58 -3.16 -13.39
N GLU A 25 -0.33 -2.86 -14.33
CA GLU A 25 -1.39 -3.78 -14.73
C GLU A 25 -0.88 -5.08 -15.32
N LYS A 26 0.20 -5.00 -16.11
CA LYS A 26 0.83 -6.16 -16.73
C LYS A 26 1.75 -6.91 -15.77
N ASN A 27 1.82 -6.50 -14.49
CA ASN A 27 2.75 -7.03 -13.50
C ASN A 27 4.21 -6.99 -13.95
N ARG A 28 4.57 -6.02 -14.80
CA ARG A 28 5.95 -5.80 -15.26
C ARG A 28 6.77 -5.01 -14.25
N SER A 29 6.11 -4.21 -13.42
CA SER A 29 6.73 -3.47 -12.32
C SER A 29 5.77 -3.33 -11.14
N ILE A 30 6.34 -3.16 -9.95
CA ILE A 30 5.59 -2.95 -8.71
C ILE A 30 5.58 -1.43 -8.42
N PRO A 31 4.45 -0.83 -8.01
CA PRO A 31 4.41 0.57 -7.61
C PRO A 31 5.41 0.85 -6.48
N GLN A 32 6.08 1.99 -6.55
CA GLN A 32 6.92 2.45 -5.44
C GLN A 32 6.08 2.92 -4.27
N ILE A 33 6.62 2.81 -3.05
CA ILE A 33 5.87 3.09 -1.81
C ILE A 33 5.25 4.49 -1.77
N GLN A 34 5.91 5.49 -2.37
CA GLN A 34 5.42 6.87 -2.42
C GLN A 34 4.09 7.05 -3.15
N PHE A 35 3.75 6.14 -4.07
CA PHE A 35 2.49 6.21 -4.84
C PHE A 35 1.32 5.55 -4.12
N PHE A 36 1.59 4.77 -3.06
CA PHE A 36 0.55 4.04 -2.35
C PHE A 36 -0.53 4.92 -1.73
N PRO A 37 -0.24 6.08 -1.12
CA PRO A 37 -1.29 6.95 -0.59
C PRO A 37 -2.32 7.34 -1.66
N ASN A 38 -1.85 7.75 -2.85
CA ASN A 38 -2.71 8.13 -3.97
C ASN A 38 -3.46 6.91 -4.52
N ILE A 39 -2.80 5.75 -4.61
CA ILE A 39 -3.42 4.49 -5.04
C ILE A 39 -4.53 4.08 -4.07
N ILE A 40 -4.28 4.15 -2.76
CA ILE A 40 -5.27 3.81 -1.72
C ILE A 40 -6.43 4.79 -1.75
N GLN A 41 -6.17 6.09 -1.93
CA GLN A 41 -7.20 7.11 -2.06
C GLN A 41 -8.07 6.88 -3.31
N PHE A 42 -7.45 6.47 -4.42
CA PHE A 42 -8.16 6.16 -5.67
C PHE A 42 -8.97 4.87 -5.59
N LEU A 43 -8.40 3.81 -5.03
CA LEU A 43 -9.04 2.49 -4.93
C LEU A 43 -10.07 2.42 -3.80
N GLY A 44 -9.89 3.22 -2.74
CA GLY A 44 -10.67 3.15 -1.51
C GLY A 44 -10.27 2.01 -0.56
N TYR A 45 -9.24 1.22 -0.91
CA TYR A 45 -8.71 0.13 -0.09
C TYR A 45 -7.21 -0.09 -0.34
N LEU A 46 -6.57 -0.80 0.59
CA LEU A 46 -5.16 -1.18 0.48
C LEU A 46 -5.02 -2.48 -0.35
N PRO A 47 -4.29 -2.48 -1.48
CA PRO A 47 -4.23 -3.66 -2.36
C PRO A 47 -3.34 -4.81 -1.83
N TYR A 48 -2.73 -4.65 -0.65
CA TYR A 48 -1.87 -5.65 -0.02
C TYR A 48 -2.44 -6.05 1.33
N SER A 49 -2.38 -7.34 1.63
CA SER A 49 -2.67 -7.89 2.94
C SER A 49 -1.42 -7.84 3.81
N PHE A 50 -1.55 -7.24 4.99
CA PHE A 50 -0.53 -7.30 6.03
C PHE A 50 -1.14 -7.96 7.26
N ASP A 51 -0.33 -8.75 7.95
CA ASP A 51 -0.74 -9.31 9.23
C ASP A 51 -0.73 -8.23 10.31
N LEU A 52 -1.92 -7.75 10.68
CA LEU A 52 -2.07 -6.70 11.67
C LEU A 52 -2.03 -7.24 13.11
N THR A 53 -1.85 -8.55 13.32
CA THR A 53 -1.65 -9.10 14.66
C THR A 53 -0.21 -8.86 15.12
N THR A 54 0.74 -8.97 14.20
CA THR A 54 2.17 -8.78 14.45
C THR A 54 2.60 -7.31 14.36
N LEU A 55 3.66 -6.96 15.08
CA LEU A 55 4.27 -5.62 14.99
C LEU A 55 4.81 -5.33 13.59
N SER A 56 5.44 -6.33 12.96
CA SER A 56 6.03 -6.24 11.63
C SER A 56 4.97 -5.88 10.58
N GLY A 57 3.83 -6.56 10.57
CA GLY A 57 2.77 -6.24 9.62
C GLY A 57 2.07 -4.90 9.90
N LYS A 58 1.92 -4.49 11.18
CA LYS A 58 1.46 -3.12 11.52
C LYS A 58 2.41 -2.04 10.98
N LEU A 59 3.72 -2.23 11.11
CA LEU A 59 4.73 -1.29 10.57
C LEU A 59 4.68 -1.23 9.04
N LYS A 60 4.61 -2.38 8.37
CA LYS A 60 4.43 -2.44 6.92
C LYS A 60 3.18 -1.71 6.49
N ALA A 61 2.04 -2.01 7.10
CA ALA A 61 0.77 -1.35 6.79
C ALA A 61 0.86 0.18 6.96
N TYR A 62 1.39 0.64 8.09
CA TYR A 62 1.58 2.07 8.36
C TYR A 62 2.42 2.75 7.26
N ARG A 63 3.54 2.14 6.86
CA ARG A 63 4.39 2.69 5.81
C ARG A 63 3.71 2.77 4.45
N HIS A 64 2.92 1.77 4.09
CA HIS A 64 2.21 1.75 2.80
C HIS A 64 1.10 2.79 2.80
N VAL A 65 0.33 2.91 3.88
CA VAL A 65 -0.72 3.94 3.97
C VAL A 65 -0.14 5.35 3.97
N LYS A 66 1.02 5.57 4.61
CA LYS A 66 1.71 6.86 4.61
C LYS A 66 2.60 7.12 3.39
N GLY A 67 2.90 6.10 2.60
CA GLY A 67 3.81 6.18 1.46
C GLY A 67 5.27 6.49 1.82
N ILE A 68 5.74 6.05 2.99
CA ILE A 68 7.09 6.39 3.49
C ILE A 68 8.09 5.22 3.39
N SER A 69 9.34 5.54 3.06
CA SER A 69 10.43 4.57 3.03
C SER A 69 10.86 4.11 4.43
N GLN A 70 11.57 2.98 4.52
CA GLN A 70 12.17 2.50 5.78
C GLN A 70 13.07 3.55 6.40
N LYS A 71 13.91 4.19 5.58
CA LYS A 71 14.80 5.28 6.01
C LYS A 71 14.03 6.42 6.64
N LYS A 72 12.94 6.89 6.01
CA LYS A 72 12.13 7.98 6.54
C LYS A 72 11.44 7.61 7.85
N LEU A 73 10.92 6.38 7.96
CA LEU A 73 10.34 5.88 9.20
C LEU A 73 11.40 5.75 10.31
N GLY A 74 12.60 5.30 9.97
CA GLY A 74 13.74 5.25 10.89
C GLY A 74 14.05 6.64 11.46
N THR A 75 14.15 7.65 10.59
CA THR A 75 14.33 9.04 11.03
C THR A 75 13.22 9.51 11.97
N MET A 76 11.95 9.15 11.72
CA MET A 76 10.83 9.50 12.61
C MET A 76 10.93 8.83 13.99
N LEU A 77 11.50 7.63 14.05
CA LEU A 77 11.66 6.85 15.29
C LEU A 77 13.02 7.06 15.97
N ASN A 78 13.91 7.83 15.34
CA ASN A 78 15.31 8.02 15.73
C ASN A 78 16.10 6.70 15.74
N VAL A 79 15.92 5.88 14.71
CA VAL A 79 16.66 4.63 14.46
C VAL A 79 17.08 4.54 12.99
N ASP A 80 18.00 3.65 12.65
CA ASP A 80 18.42 3.46 11.27
C ASP A 80 17.36 2.73 10.41
N GLY A 81 17.37 2.99 9.10
CA GLY A 81 16.49 2.32 8.15
C GLY A 81 16.68 0.81 8.11
N ALA A 82 17.90 0.30 8.30
CA ALA A 82 18.18 -1.14 8.36
C ALA A 82 17.54 -1.78 9.60
N THR A 83 17.50 -1.06 10.73
CA THR A 83 16.80 -1.53 11.94
C THR A 83 15.30 -1.69 11.69
N ILE A 84 14.68 -0.74 10.97
CA ILE A 84 13.28 -0.87 10.54
C ILE A 84 13.09 -2.09 9.64
N CYS A 85 14.00 -2.33 8.68
CA CYS A 85 13.95 -3.49 7.82
C CYS A 85 13.97 -4.80 8.64
N SER A 86 14.89 -4.91 9.60
CA SER A 86 15.01 -6.08 10.48
C SER A 86 13.73 -6.32 11.31
N TRP A 87 13.11 -5.25 11.85
CA TRP A 87 11.82 -5.37 12.55
C TRP A 87 10.68 -5.82 11.64
N GLU A 88 10.67 -5.37 10.39
CA GLU A 88 9.66 -5.76 9.40
C GLU A 88 9.81 -7.20 8.90
N GLN A 89 11.01 -7.75 8.92
CA GLN A 89 11.27 -9.16 8.66
C GLN A 89 11.10 -10.05 9.89
N GLY A 90 10.97 -9.45 11.08
CA GLY A 90 10.86 -10.18 12.35
C GLY A 90 12.19 -10.75 12.85
N GLU A 91 13.30 -10.35 12.24
CA GLU A 91 14.67 -10.77 12.64
C GLU A 91 15.08 -10.15 13.98
N SER A 92 14.53 -8.99 14.33
CA SER A 92 14.77 -8.34 15.62
C SER A 92 13.51 -7.63 16.14
N GLN A 93 13.53 -7.28 17.42
CA GLN A 93 12.43 -6.59 18.09
C GLN A 93 12.91 -5.23 18.63
N PRO A 94 12.06 -4.19 18.62
CA PRO A 94 12.41 -2.92 19.21
C PRO A 94 12.52 -3.02 20.73
N TYR A 95 13.45 -2.28 21.31
CA TYR A 95 13.49 -2.06 22.75
C TYR A 95 12.21 -1.38 23.26
N GLN A 96 11.88 -1.59 24.54
CA GLN A 96 10.66 -1.08 25.18
C GLN A 96 10.42 0.41 24.96
N ARG A 97 11.46 1.25 25.06
CA ARG A 97 11.38 2.70 24.81
C ARG A 97 10.94 3.02 23.38
N THR A 98 11.46 2.29 22.40
CA THR A 98 11.10 2.49 20.99
C THR A 98 9.72 1.93 20.68
N LEU A 99 9.35 0.81 21.31
CA LEU A 99 8.00 0.26 21.21
C LEU A 99 6.93 1.27 21.70
N GLN A 100 7.21 2.01 22.77
CA GLN A 100 6.33 3.09 23.23
C GLN A 100 6.17 4.21 22.18
N LYS A 101 7.25 4.59 21.50
CA LYS A 101 7.21 5.56 20.39
C LYS A 101 6.35 5.05 19.24
N ILE A 102 6.54 3.79 18.85
CA ILE A 102 5.75 3.14 17.79
C ILE A 102 4.26 3.12 18.16
N ASN A 103 3.92 2.72 19.38
CA ASN A 103 2.54 2.73 19.87
C ASN A 103 1.94 4.15 19.86
N THR A 104 2.74 5.16 20.21
CA THR A 104 2.31 6.56 20.15
C THR A 104 2.05 7.00 18.71
N LEU A 105 2.89 6.59 17.75
CA LEU A 105 2.66 6.83 16.33
C LEU A 105 1.36 6.18 15.85
N PHE A 106 1.11 4.93 16.24
CA PHE A 106 -0.13 4.22 15.88
C PHE A 106 -1.38 4.87 16.48
N LYS A 107 -1.33 5.34 17.73
CA LYS A 107 -2.44 6.09 18.35
C LYS A 107 -2.74 7.39 17.60
N LYS A 108 -1.70 8.15 17.20
CA LYS A 108 -1.87 9.35 16.38
C LYS A 108 -2.47 9.02 15.01
N PHE A 109 -2.12 7.87 14.46
CA PHE A 109 -2.61 7.41 13.17
C PHE A 109 -4.10 7.03 13.20
N SER A 110 -4.57 6.36 14.26
CA SER A 110 -5.98 5.98 14.42
C SER A 110 -6.95 7.17 14.55
N GLY A 111 -6.45 8.38 14.82
CA GLY A 111 -7.27 9.59 14.90
C GLY A 111 -7.64 10.20 13.54
N ALA A 112 -6.99 9.77 12.45
CA ALA A 112 -7.40 10.10 11.09
C ALA A 112 -8.27 8.96 10.57
N SER A 113 -9.49 9.28 10.14
CA SER A 113 -10.51 8.37 9.62
C SER A 113 -9.96 7.41 8.55
N PHE A 114 -9.42 6.27 8.99
CA PHE A 114 -9.09 5.12 8.16
C PHE A 114 -9.54 3.90 8.94
N SER A 115 -10.68 3.34 8.54
CA SER A 115 -11.27 2.13 9.12
C SER A 115 -10.34 0.95 8.85
N MET A 116 -9.35 0.74 9.70
CA MET A 116 -8.54 -0.48 9.72
C MET A 116 -9.40 -1.55 10.38
N ASP A 117 -10.38 -2.09 9.64
CA ASP A 117 -11.24 -3.15 10.13
C ASP A 117 -10.36 -4.34 10.55
N ARG A 118 -10.47 -4.70 11.84
CA ARG A 118 -9.75 -5.79 12.50
C ARG A 118 -10.22 -7.18 12.03
N SER A 119 -11.11 -7.22 11.04
CA SER A 119 -11.91 -8.39 10.67
C SER A 119 -11.63 -8.87 9.23
N ASN A 120 -10.40 -8.79 8.73
CA ASN A 120 -10.07 -9.18 7.34
C ASN A 120 -9.48 -10.60 7.21
N LEU A 121 -10.11 -11.59 7.86
CA LEU A 121 -9.89 -13.00 7.51
C LEU A 121 -10.82 -13.49 6.38
N VAL A 122 -11.83 -12.70 5.95
CA VAL A 122 -12.91 -13.19 5.08
C VAL A 122 -12.82 -12.69 3.62
N ILE A 123 -12.00 -11.67 3.32
CA ILE A 123 -11.98 -11.05 1.98
C ILE A 123 -11.03 -11.78 0.99
N TYR A 124 -10.21 -12.73 1.46
CA TYR A 124 -9.21 -13.41 0.63
C TYR A 124 -9.79 -14.21 -0.55
N PHE A 125 -11.04 -14.67 -0.47
CA PHE A 125 -11.67 -15.44 -1.54
C PHE A 125 -12.35 -14.58 -2.64
N ALA A 126 -12.57 -13.28 -2.42
CA ALA A 126 -13.26 -12.42 -3.39
C ALA A 126 -12.31 -11.64 -4.32
N ILE A 127 -11.09 -11.32 -3.88
CA ILE A 127 -10.24 -10.32 -4.57
C ILE A 127 -9.37 -10.92 -5.69
N LEU A 128 -9.12 -12.24 -5.69
CA LEU A 128 -8.51 -12.91 -6.87
C LEU A 128 -9.43 -12.83 -8.12
N GLY A 129 -10.74 -12.62 -7.94
CA GLY A 129 -11.70 -12.38 -9.03
C GLY A 129 -11.88 -10.91 -9.44
N ALA A 130 -11.50 -9.94 -8.59
CA ALA A 130 -11.76 -8.52 -8.83
C ALA A 130 -10.59 -7.80 -9.50
N LEU A 131 -9.34 -8.19 -9.19
CA LEU A 131 -8.15 -7.68 -9.89
C LEU A 131 -8.12 -8.10 -11.38
N THR A 132 -8.83 -9.17 -11.74
CA THR A 132 -8.96 -9.65 -13.12
C THR A 132 -10.15 -9.06 -13.89
N ARG A 133 -11.08 -8.33 -13.24
CA ARG A 133 -12.28 -7.77 -13.89
C ARG A 133 -12.22 -6.26 -14.12
N ARG A 134 -11.56 -5.49 -13.26
CA ARG A 134 -11.44 -4.03 -13.47
C ARG A 134 -10.31 -3.62 -14.42
N PHE A 135 -9.43 -4.57 -14.78
CA PHE A 135 -8.28 -4.34 -15.66
C PHE A 135 -8.20 -5.23 -16.90
N ARG A 136 -9.31 -5.82 -17.37
CA ARG A 136 -9.29 -6.73 -18.53
C ARG A 136 -10.27 -6.35 -19.64
N ARG A 137 -9.68 -6.09 -20.82
CA ARG A 137 -10.23 -5.95 -22.21
C ARG A 137 -10.64 -4.52 -22.62
N ARG A 138 -10.24 -3.97 -23.78
CA ARG A 138 -9.80 -4.60 -25.05
C ARG A 138 -8.96 -3.59 -25.87
N ARG A 139 -7.82 -4.05 -26.41
CA ARG A 139 -7.22 -3.50 -27.63
C ARG A 139 -7.90 -4.20 -28.82
N ILE A 140 -8.82 -3.50 -29.47
CA ILE A 140 -9.35 -3.72 -30.83
C ILE A 140 -9.63 -2.28 -31.28
N SER A 141 -9.10 -1.68 -32.34
CA SER A 141 -8.44 -2.11 -33.57
C SER A 141 -7.84 -0.83 -34.18
N GLY A 142 -6.70 -0.93 -34.85
CA GLY A 142 -6.08 0.20 -35.55
C GLY A 142 -4.83 -0.25 -36.30
N LEU A 143 -5.04 -1.18 -37.23
CA LEU A 143 -4.07 -1.65 -38.22
C LEU A 143 -4.87 -2.29 -39.36
N CYS A 144 -5.51 -1.45 -40.16
CA CYS A 144 -5.44 -1.38 -41.61
C CYS A 144 -6.33 -0.22 -42.08
#